data_AF-A0A8J2VGM1-F1
#
_entry.id   AF-A0A8J2VGM1-F1
#
_cell.length_a   1.000
_cell.length_b   1.000
_cell.length_c   1.000
_cell.angle_alpha   90.00
_cell.angle_beta   90.00
_cell.angle_gamma   90.00
#
_symmetry.space_group_name_H-M   'P 1'
#
loop_
_entity.id
_entity.type
_entity.pdbx_description
1 polymer ?
#
loop_
_entity_poly.entity_id
_entity_poly.type
_entity_poly.pdbx_seq_one_letter_code
_entity_poly.pdbx_strand_id
1 'polypeptide(L)'
;MIYQRIFALAILCIPGAASIYGWTWMRDIFFASFAGQPFDWLAFAGALTLFLGGLFFLAGFLFYRDDKNNLIQPMLRRKKKPASQEPQSKN
;
A
#
# COMPACT_ATOMS: atom_id res chain seq x y z
N MET A 1 4.26 17.83 -15.61
CA MET A 1 5.25 16.83 -15.11
C MET A 1 5.33 16.80 -13.58
N ILE A 2 5.67 17.90 -12.89
CA ILE A 2 5.85 17.91 -11.41
C ILE A 2 4.50 17.93 -10.66
N TYR A 3 3.54 18.73 -11.10
CA TYR A 3 2.25 18.94 -10.42
C TYR A 3 1.41 17.66 -10.28
N GLN A 4 1.38 16.80 -11.31
CA GLN A 4 0.71 15.48 -11.24
C GLN A 4 1.36 14.55 -10.22
N ARG A 5 2.69 14.62 -10.03
CA ARG A 5 3.41 13.81 -9.05
C ARG A 5 3.14 14.27 -7.63
N ILE A 6 3.05 15.59 -7.41
CA ILE A 6 2.72 16.20 -6.12
C ILE A 6 1.28 15.89 -5.73
N PHE A 7 0.32 15.98 -6.66
CA PHE A 7 -1.08 15.60 -6.38
C PHE A 7 -1.24 14.13 -6.00
N ALA A 8 -0.51 13.24 -6.68
CA ALA A 8 -0.44 11.82 -6.32
C ALA A 8 0.07 11.62 -4.88
N LEU A 9 1.11 12.34 -4.48
CA LEU A 9 1.65 12.32 -3.11
C LEU A 9 0.69 12.93 -2.09
N ALA A 10 -0.01 14.01 -2.45
CA ALA A 10 -1.00 14.64 -1.59
C ALA A 10 -2.20 13.72 -1.31
N ILE A 11 -2.68 12.98 -2.33
CA ILE A 11 -3.74 11.98 -2.20
C ILE A 11 -3.26 10.80 -1.34
N LEU A 12 -1.97 10.42 -1.44
CA LEU A 12 -1.36 9.35 -0.63
C LEU A 12 -1.16 9.75 0.84
N CYS A 13 -1.08 11.05 1.12
CA CYS A 13 -0.88 11.58 2.46
C CYS A 13 -2.07 11.25 3.40
N ILE A 14 -3.29 11.23 2.86
CA ILE A 14 -4.51 10.94 3.63
C ILE A 14 -4.52 9.51 4.21
N PRO A 15 -4.38 8.43 3.41
CA PRO A 15 -4.32 7.07 3.93
C PRO A 15 -3.03 6.81 4.74
N GLY A 16 -1.93 7.50 4.43
CA GLY A 16 -0.71 7.45 5.24
C GLY A 16 -0.92 8.01 6.64
N ALA A 17 -1.56 9.17 6.77
CA ALA A 17 -1.91 9.78 8.06
C ALA A 17 -2.90 8.91 8.84
N ALA A 18 -3.91 8.35 8.18
CA ALA A 18 -4.85 7.40 8.79
C ALA A 18 -4.14 6.15 9.35
N SER A 19 -3.10 5.66 8.66
CA SER A 19 -2.30 4.54 9.15
C SER A 19 -1.55 4.91 10.44
N ILE A 20 -0.87 6.06 10.47
CA ILE A 20 -0.14 6.52 11.66
C ILE A 20 -1.11 6.71 12.84
N TYR A 21 -2.30 7.22 12.56
CA TYR A 21 -3.34 7.38 13.57
C TYR A 21 -3.80 6.02 14.13
N GLY A 22 -4.07 5.04 13.26
CA GLY A 22 -4.40 3.66 13.65
C GLY A 22 -3.32 3.02 14.52
N TRP A 23 -2.04 3.15 14.13
CA TRP A 23 -0.91 2.67 14.93
C TRP A 23 -0.83 3.29 16.32
N THR A 24 -1.05 4.61 16.40
CA THR A 24 -1.04 5.34 17.67
C THR A 24 -2.11 4.80 18.60
N TRP A 25 -3.31 4.55 18.08
CA TRP A 25 -4.40 3.97 18.85
C TRP A 25 -4.10 2.55 19.35
N MET A 26 -3.46 1.70 18.53
CA MET A 26 -3.04 0.36 18.97
C MET A 26 -2.10 0.44 20.17
N ARG A 27 -1.11 1.35 20.10
CA ARG A 27 -0.15 1.56 21.19
C ARG A 27 -0.85 2.04 22.47
N ASP A 28 -1.82 2.94 22.35
CA ASP A 28 -2.55 3.45 23.51
C ASP A 28 -3.39 2.35 24.18
N ILE A 29 -3.98 1.43 23.40
CA ILE A 29 -4.68 0.24 23.94
C ILE A 29 -3.71 -0.71 24.64
N PHE A 30 -2.52 -0.95 24.07
CA PHE A 30 -1.48 -1.73 24.72
C PHE A 30 -1.07 -1.11 26.06
N PHE A 31 -0.82 0.20 26.11
CA PHE A 31 -0.48 0.89 27.35
C PHE A 31 -1.61 0.84 28.39
N ALA A 32 -2.86 1.00 27.96
CA ALA A 32 -4.02 0.85 28.85
C ALA A 32 -4.06 -0.55 29.46
N SER A 33 -3.80 -1.59 28.66
CA SER A 33 -3.77 -2.97 29.14
C SER A 33 -2.62 -3.21 30.13
N PHE A 34 -1.42 -2.65 29.88
CA PHE A 34 -0.31 -2.71 30.84
C PHE A 34 -0.58 -1.93 32.13
N ALA A 35 -1.40 -0.88 32.06
CA ALA A 35 -1.85 -0.11 33.23
C ALA A 35 -2.97 -0.79 34.04
N GLY A 36 -3.39 -2.01 33.67
CA GLY A 36 -4.39 -2.79 34.38
C GLY A 36 -5.84 -2.57 33.92
N GLN A 37 -6.06 -1.85 32.80
CA GLN A 37 -7.38 -1.79 32.17
C GLN A 37 -7.66 -3.08 31.38
N PRO A 38 -8.95 -3.48 31.24
CA PRO A 38 -9.32 -4.59 30.38
C PRO A 38 -8.92 -4.30 28.93
N PHE A 39 -8.37 -5.31 28.24
CA PHE A 39 -7.94 -5.15 26.85
C PHE A 39 -9.16 -5.01 25.94
N ASP A 40 -9.28 -3.86 25.28
CA ASP A 40 -10.36 -3.58 24.35
C ASP A 40 -10.04 -4.18 22.97
N TRP A 41 -10.45 -5.43 22.79
CA TRP A 41 -10.31 -6.16 21.53
C TRP A 41 -11.05 -5.51 20.36
N LEU A 42 -12.16 -4.81 20.61
CA LEU A 42 -12.98 -4.20 19.57
C LEU A 42 -12.29 -2.95 19.04
N ALA A 43 -11.80 -2.09 19.94
CA ALA A 43 -11.00 -0.93 19.59
C ALA A 43 -9.69 -1.36 18.90
N PHE A 44 -9.05 -2.44 19.37
CA PHE A 44 -7.83 -2.96 18.77
C PHE A 44 -8.06 -3.47 17.34
N ALA A 45 -9.11 -4.26 17.11
CA ALA A 45 -9.45 -4.76 15.79
C ALA A 45 -9.83 -3.62 14.83
N GLY A 46 -10.52 -2.59 15.32
CA GLY A 46 -10.82 -1.38 14.56
C GLY A 46 -9.56 -0.61 14.16
N ALA A 47 -8.65 -0.38 15.12
CA ALA A 47 -7.38 0.29 14.88
C ALA A 47 -6.46 -0.51 13.94
N LEU A 48 -6.41 -1.84 14.10
CA LEU A 48 -5.70 -2.75 13.21
C LEU A 48 -6.23 -2.67 11.78
N THR A 49 -7.55 -2.67 11.61
CA THR A 49 -8.18 -2.58 10.29
C THR A 49 -7.90 -1.23 9.63
N LEU A 50 -7.94 -0.14 10.41
CA LEU A 50 -7.61 1.21 9.91
C LEU A 50 -6.14 1.30 9.48
N PHE A 51 -5.23 0.73 10.29
CA PHE A 51 -3.80 0.66 9.99
C PHE A 51 -3.50 -0.20 8.76
N LEU A 52 -4.01 -1.43 8.72
CA LEU A 52 -3.83 -2.33 7.58
C LEU A 52 -4.47 -1.76 6.32
N GLY A 53 -5.67 -1.20 6.40
CA GLY A 53 -6.35 -0.59 5.27
C GLY A 53 -5.54 0.56 4.66
N GLY A 54 -5.03 1.45 5.51
CA GLY A 54 -4.16 2.54 5.06
C GLY A 54 -2.82 2.03 4.48
N LEU A 55 -2.22 1.00 5.08
CA LEU A 55 -0.99 0.38 4.59
C LEU A 55 -1.20 -0.36 3.26
N PHE A 56 -2.34 -1.05 3.10
CA PHE A 56 -2.70 -1.77 1.88
C PHE A 56 -2.90 -0.80 0.72
N PHE A 57 -3.58 0.32 0.98
CA PHE A 57 -3.77 1.39 0.00
C PHE A 57 -2.42 2.02 -0.38
N LEU A 58 -1.57 2.29 0.62
CA LEU A 58 -0.24 2.85 0.43
C LEU A 58 0.65 1.91 -0.40
N ALA A 59 0.70 0.62 -0.06
CA ALA A 59 1.47 -0.39 -0.75
C ALA A 59 0.98 -0.64 -2.19
N GLY A 60 -0.34 -0.74 -2.38
CA GLY A 60 -0.94 -0.91 -3.70
C GLY A 60 -0.67 0.26 -4.63
N PHE A 61 -0.78 1.49 -4.11
CA PHE A 61 -0.46 2.69 -4.89
C PHE A 61 1.02 2.81 -5.20
N LEU A 62 1.90 2.51 -4.23
CA LEU A 62 3.34 2.52 -4.43
C LEU A 62 3.76 1.51 -5.51
N PHE A 63 3.22 0.29 -5.46
CA PHE A 63 3.47 -0.75 -6.45
C PHE A 63 3.01 -0.35 -7.87
N TYR A 64 1.79 0.20 -8.00
CA TYR A 64 1.29 0.69 -9.29
C TYR A 64 2.13 1.84 -9.85
N ARG A 65 2.64 2.73 -8.98
CA ARG A 65 3.53 3.81 -9.39
C ARG A 65 4.91 3.32 -9.81
N ASP A 66 5.46 2.35 -9.11
CA ASP A 66 6.81 1.86 -9.35
C ASP A 66 6.90 1.03 -10.63
N ASP A 67 5.84 0.29 -10.97
CA ASP A 67 5.71 -0.45 -12.24
C ASP A 67 5.89 0.47 -13.47
N LYS A 68 5.39 1.70 -13.41
CA LYS A 68 5.51 2.67 -14.51
C LYS A 68 6.90 3.29 -14.66
N ASN A 69 7.72 3.32 -13.61
CA ASN A 69 9.06 3.92 -13.67
C ASN A 69 10.16 2.91 -14.02
N ASN A 70 9.81 1.64 -14.25
CA ASN A 70 10.75 0.62 -14.71
C ASN A 70 11.95 0.42 -13.74
N LEU A 71 11.74 0.72 -12.44
CA LEU A 71 12.70 0.58 -11.34
C LEU A 71 12.61 -0.80 -10.66
N ILE A 72 11.60 -1.60 -11.03
CA ILE A 72 11.48 -3.00 -10.62
C ILE A 72 12.58 -3.84 -11.28
N GLN A 73 13.21 -4.70 -10.48
CA GLN A 73 14.22 -5.65 -10.95
C GLN A 73 13.73 -6.39 -12.20
N PRO A 74 14.58 -6.61 -13.22
CA PRO A 74 14.18 -7.23 -14.49
C PRO A 74 13.50 -8.60 -14.34
N MET A 75 13.70 -9.27 -13.19
CA MET A 75 13.04 -10.54 -12.82
C MET A 75 11.56 -10.40 -12.41
N LEU A 76 11.12 -9.24 -11.89
CA LEU A 76 9.71 -8.97 -11.53
C LEU A 76 8.92 -8.23 -12.62
N ARG A 77 9.58 -7.81 -13.71
CA ARG A 77 8.88 -7.21 -14.86
C ARG A 77 7.89 -8.23 -15.39
N ARG A 78 6.60 -7.87 -15.42
CA ARG A 78 5.54 -8.67 -16.03
C ARG A 78 6.02 -9.00 -17.45
N LYS A 79 6.39 -10.26 -17.73
CA LYS A 79 6.77 -10.68 -19.09
C LYS A 79 5.59 -10.31 -19.97
N LYS A 80 5.76 -9.27 -20.80
CA LYS A 80 4.85 -8.96 -21.89
C LYS A 80 4.79 -10.25 -22.69
N LYS A 81 3.68 -11.00 -22.63
CA LYS A 81 3.47 -12.15 -23.51
C LYS A 81 3.81 -11.63 -24.90
N PRO A 82 4.82 -12.19 -25.59
CA PRO A 82 5.06 -11.79 -26.96
C PRO A 82 3.75 -12.02 -27.68
N ALA A 83 3.20 -10.95 -28.24
CA ALA A 83 2.05 -11.04 -29.12
C ALA A 83 2.41 -12.10 -30.15
N SER A 84 1.48 -13.05 -30.31
CA SER A 84 1.51 -14.21 -31.19
C SER A 84 2.49 -14.03 -32.35
N GLN A 85 3.45 -14.95 -32.43
CA GLN A 85 4.20 -15.20 -33.65
C GLN A 85 3.15 -15.50 -34.74
N GLU A 86 2.91 -14.53 -35.63
CA GLU A 86 2.23 -14.79 -36.88
C GLU A 86 3.07 -15.81 -37.65
N PRO A 87 2.47 -16.89 -38.18
CA PRO A 87 3.19 -17.88 -38.94
C PRO A 87 3.57 -17.27 -40.29
N GLN A 88 4.77 -16.73 -40.41
CA GLN A 88 5.33 -16.37 -41.71
C GLN A 88 5.69 -17.65 -42.48
N SER A 89 4.66 -18.18 -43.15
CA SER A 89 4.77 -18.74 -44.49
C SER A 89 5.43 -17.71 -45.40
N LYS A 90 6.60 -18.02 -45.97
CA LYS A 90 6.79 -17.85 -47.42
C LYS A 90 8.07 -18.54 -47.90
N ASN A 91 7.89 -19.13 -49.09
CA ASN A 91 8.78 -19.94 -49.90
C ASN A 91 10.15 -19.33 -50.22
#